data_AF-A0AAE1GKQ6-F1
#
_entry.id   AF-A0AAE1GKQ6-F1
#
_cell.length_a   1.000
_cell.length_b   1.000
_cell.length_c   1.000
_cell.angle_alpha   90.00
_cell.angle_beta   90.00
_cell.angle_gamma   90.00
#
_symmetry.space_group_name_H-M   'P 1'
#
loop_
_entity.id
_entity.type
_entity.pdbx_description
1 polymer ?
#
loop_
_entity_poly.entity_id
_entity_poly.type
_entity_poly.pdbx_seq_one_letter_code
_entity_poly.pdbx_strand_id
1 'polypeptide(L)' 'MDRTAPLSQTQRMALLNLIKERDSIVNNKSTAPGIIEAKKRTWEEIVLKFNALNPDQQPRSSKQLKRSYDHVKRKCLS' A
#
# COMPACT_ATOMS: atom_id res chain seq x y z
N MET A 1 -9.03 -4.76 -18.74
CA MET A 1 -8.81 -5.44 -17.43
C MET A 1 -7.35 -5.24 -17.04
N ASP A 2 -7.05 -4.35 -16.10
CA ASP A 2 -5.67 -4.16 -15.61
C ASP A 2 -5.25 -5.31 -14.68
N ARG A 3 -4.90 -6.45 -15.26
CA ARG A 3 -4.24 -7.55 -14.53
C ARG A 3 -2.77 -7.20 -14.37
N THR A 4 -2.48 -6.38 -13.36
CA THR A 4 -1.10 -6.16 -12.92
C THR A 4 -0.63 -7.41 -12.19
N ALA A 5 0.60 -7.87 -12.49
CA ALA A 5 1.16 -9.08 -11.89
C ALA A 5 1.10 -9.02 -10.34
N PRO A 6 1.00 -10.16 -9.64
CA PRO A 6 1.15 -10.20 -8.19
C PRO A 6 2.48 -9.60 -7.77
N LEU A 7 2.53 -8.94 -6.60
CA LEU A 7 3.79 -8.49 -6.03
C LEU A 7 4.66 -9.70 -5.66
N SER A 8 5.96 -9.63 -5.98
CA SER A 8 6.97 -10.57 -5.51
C SER A 8 7.11 -10.52 -3.98
N GLN A 9 7.83 -11.48 -3.38
CA GLN A 9 8.05 -11.48 -1.93
C GLN A 9 8.78 -10.21 -1.47
N THR A 10 9.85 -9.80 -2.15
CA THR A 10 10.60 -8.57 -1.84
C THR A 10 9.71 -7.34 -1.90
N GLN A 11 8.84 -7.26 -2.91
CA GLN A 11 7.88 -6.17 -3.04
C GLN A 11 6.85 -6.15 -1.93
N ARG A 12 6.34 -7.31 -1.52
CA ARG A 12 5.43 -7.40 -0.38
C ARG A 12 6.10 -6.92 0.89
N MET A 13 7.35 -7.32 1.14
CA MET A 13 8.11 -6.85 2.30
C MET A 13 8.33 -5.33 2.27
N ALA A 14 8.72 -4.77 1.11
CA ALA A 14 8.86 -3.33 0.95
C ALA A 14 7.54 -2.58 1.22
N LEU A 15 6.42 -3.06 0.67
CA LEU A 15 5.10 -2.49 0.91
C LEU A 15 4.70 -2.56 2.40
N LEU A 16 4.93 -3.70 3.05
CA LEU A 16 4.62 -3.87 4.47
C LEU A 16 5.47 -2.96 5.37
N ASN A 17 6.76 -2.80 5.07
CA ASN A 17 7.62 -1.89 5.81
C ASN A 17 7.15 -0.43 5.70
N LEU A 18 6.84 0.03 4.48
CA LEU A 18 6.30 1.38 4.25
C LEU A 18 4.97 1.62 4.99
N ILE A 19 4.12 0.60 5.08
CA ILE A 19 2.85 0.67 5.81
C ILE A 19 3.09 0.65 7.32
N LYS A 20 4.03 -0.15 7.82
CA LYS A 20 4.36 -0.25 9.23
C LYS A 20 4.81 1.10 9.81
N GLU A 21 5.57 1.87 9.05
CA GLU A 21 5.95 3.26 9.42
C GLU A 21 4.76 4.20 9.58
N ARG A 22 3.60 3.86 8.99
CA ARG A 22 2.40 4.71 8.90
C ARG A 22 1.13 4.00 9.37
N ASP A 23 1.29 2.96 10.18
CA ASP A 23 0.22 2.04 10.56
C ASP A 23 -0.96 2.76 11.21
N SER A 24 -0.66 3.71 12.10
CA SER A 24 -1.64 4.52 12.84
C SER A 24 -2.56 5.35 11.94
N ILE A 25 -2.14 5.67 10.72
CA ILE A 25 -2.94 6.41 9.73
C ILE A 25 -3.62 5.43 8.77
N VAL A 26 -2.87 4.46 8.23
CA VAL A 26 -3.36 3.50 7.23
C VAL A 26 -4.48 2.62 7.80
N ASN A 27 -4.28 2.07 9.00
CA ASN A 27 -5.24 1.18 9.67
C ASN A 27 -6.23 1.93 10.59
N ASN A 28 -6.20 3.26 10.61
CA ASN A 28 -7.17 4.05 11.39
C ASN A 28 -8.61 3.72 10.95
N LYS A 29 -9.54 3.50 11.88
CA LYS A 29 -10.94 3.18 11.57
C LYS A 29 -11.85 4.41 11.42
N SER A 30 -11.37 5.60 11.78
CA SER A 30 -12.13 6.84 11.68
C SER A 30 -12.45 7.19 10.22
N THR A 31 -13.67 7.69 10.04
CA THR A 31 -14.22 8.22 8.79
C THR A 31 -14.29 9.74 8.80
N ALA A 32 -13.68 10.40 9.79
CA ALA A 32 -13.59 11.86 9.82
C ALA A 32 -12.92 12.37 8.52
N PRO A 33 -13.42 13.46 7.90
CA PRO A 33 -12.89 13.96 6.63
C PRO A 33 -11.37 14.18 6.64
N GLY A 34 -10.83 14.74 7.72
CA GLY A 34 -9.37 14.95 7.87
C GLY A 34 -8.58 13.64 7.91
N ILE A 35 -9.14 12.57 8.48
CA ILE A 35 -8.49 11.25 8.48
C ILE A 35 -8.57 10.59 7.11
N ILE A 36 -9.68 10.75 6.38
CA ILE A 36 -9.80 10.26 5.00
C ILE A 36 -8.76 10.93 4.10
N GLU A 37 -8.58 12.25 4.23
CA GLU A 37 -7.58 12.98 3.48
C GLU A 37 -6.15 12.58 3.88
N ALA A 38 -5.88 12.46 5.17
CA ALA A 38 -4.58 11.98 5.67
C ALA A 38 -4.24 10.58 5.15
N LYS A 39 -5.20 9.66 5.09
CA LYS A 39 -5.05 8.34 4.47
C LYS A 39 -4.74 8.47 2.98
N LYS A 40 -5.47 9.33 2.24
CA LYS A 40 -5.23 9.53 0.81
C LYS A 40 -3.80 9.99 0.55
N ARG A 41 -3.35 11.04 1.23
CA ARG A 41 -1.97 11.57 1.14
C ARG A 41 -0.94 10.51 1.52
N THR A 42 -1.17 9.80 2.62
CA THR A 42 -0.29 8.71 3.06
C THR A 42 -0.14 7.63 2.00
N TRP A 43 -1.22 7.24 1.32
CA TRP A 43 -1.15 6.25 0.25
C TRP A 43 -0.44 6.77 -1.00
N GLU A 44 -0.54 8.06 -1.32
CA GLU A 44 0.22 8.70 -2.40
C GLU A 44 1.72 8.69 -2.08
N GLU A 45 2.11 9.01 -0.85
CA GLU A 45 3.50 8.94 -0.39
C GLU A 45 4.05 7.50 -0.41
N ILE A 46 3.25 6.51 0.02
CA ILE A 46 3.61 5.09 -0.07
C ILE A 46 3.85 4.69 -1.53
N VAL A 47 2.99 5.13 -2.46
CA VAL A 47 3.16 4.86 -3.90
C VAL A 47 4.48 5.41 -4.42
N LEU A 48 4.79 6.66 -4.11
CA LEU A 48 6.03 7.30 -4.54
C LEU A 48 7.25 6.54 -4.03
N LYS A 49 7.30 6.25 -2.73
CA LYS A 49 8.40 5.48 -2.13
C LYS A 49 8.48 4.06 -2.68
N PHE A 50 7.35 3.38 -2.84
CA PHE A 50 7.30 2.02 -3.36
C PHE A 50 7.85 1.95 -4.79
N ASN A 51 7.40 2.85 -5.66
CA ASN A 51 7.87 2.89 -7.05
C ASN A 51 9.35 3.29 -7.13
N ALA A 52 9.82 4.21 -6.27
CA ALA A 52 11.24 4.56 -6.20
C ALA A 52 12.13 3.40 -5.73
N LEU A 53 11.62 2.52 -4.85
CA LEU A 53 12.31 1.29 -4.44
C LEU A 53 12.27 0.19 -5.49
N ASN A 54 11.45 0.32 -6.54
CA ASN A 54 11.25 -0.69 -7.59
C ASN A 54 11.32 -0.03 -8.98
N PRO A 55 12.43 0.62 -9.35
CA PRO A 55 12.52 1.42 -10.57
C PRO A 55 12.41 0.59 -11.86
N ASP A 56 12.84 -0.67 -11.82
CA ASP A 56 12.85 -1.58 -12.97
C ASP A 56 11.48 -2.24 -13.25
N GLN A 57 10.42 -1.78 -12.59
CA GLN A 57 9.09 -2.39 -12.69
C GLN A 57 8.02 -1.38 -13.08
N GLN A 58 6.91 -1.92 -13.59
CA GLN A 58 5.73 -1.11 -13.89
C GLN A 58 5.25 -0.39 -12.62
N PRO A 59 5.12 0.95 -12.65
CA PRO A 59 4.65 1.72 -11.51
C PRO A 59 3.30 1.24 -11.01
N ARG A 60 3.14 1.20 -9.69
CA ARG A 60 1.88 0.87 -9.03
C ARG A 60 1.15 2.13 -8.63
N SER A 61 -0.17 2.09 -8.79
CA SER A 61 -1.11 3.06 -8.24
C SER A 61 -1.48 2.72 -6.80
N SER A 62 -2.01 3.71 -6.08
CA SER A 62 -2.48 3.53 -4.70
C SER A 62 -3.57 2.46 -4.60
N LYS A 63 -4.44 2.36 -5.61
CA LYS A 63 -5.49 1.33 -5.70
C LYS A 63 -4.91 -0.08 -5.79
N GLN A 64 -3.83 -0.29 -6.55
CA GLN A 64 -3.17 -1.59 -6.69
C GLN A 64 -2.42 -1.99 -5.41
N LEU A 65 -1.74 -1.04 -4.77
CA LEU A 65 -1.03 -1.30 -3.50
C LEU A 65 -2.01 -1.60 -2.36
N LYS A 66 -3.12 -0.85 -2.25
CA LYS A 66 -4.21 -1.14 -1.30
C LYS A 66 -4.73 -2.57 -1.44
N ARG A 67 -5.12 -2.96 -2.67
CA ARG A 67 -5.59 -4.33 -2.94
C ARG A 67 -4.57 -5.40 -2.56
N SER A 68 -3.28 -5.14 -2.84
CA SER A 68 -2.20 -6.05 -2.50
C SER A 68 -2.04 -6.19 -1.00
N TYR A 69 -2.08 -5.07 -0.27
CA TYR A 69 -2.04 -5.06 1.19
C TYR A 69 -3.24 -5.78 1.81
N ASP A 70 -4.46 -5.52 1.34
CA ASP A 70 -5.67 -6.19 1.81
C ASP A 70 -5.62 -7.71 1.56
N HIS A 71 -4.99 -8.14 0.48
CA HIS A 71 -4.76 -9.57 0.21
C HIS A 71 -3.75 -10.18 1.18
N VAL A 72 -2.63 -9.50 1.42
CA VAL A 72 -1.61 -9.96 2.37
C VAL A 72 -2.17 -10.03 3.79
N LYS A 73 -2.90 -8.99 4.23
CA LYS A 73 -3.53 -8.94 5.55
C LYS A 73 -4.50 -10.10 5.77
N ARG A 74 -5.31 -10.44 4.76
CA ARG A 74 -6.24 -11.59 4.84
C ARG A 74 -5.51 -12.93 4.90
N LYS A 75 -4.38 -13.09 4.23
CA LYS A 75 -3.59 -14.34 4.22
C LYS A 75 -2.77 -14.58 5.48
N CYS A 76 -2.41 -13.53 6.23
CA CYS A 76 -1.73 -13.68 7.53
C CYS A 76 -2.70 -13.88 8.72
N LEU A 77 -4.02 -13.70 8.51
CA LEU A 77 -5.06 -13.86 9.53
C LEU A 77 -5.88 -15.15 9.35
N SER A 78 -5.47 -16.03 8.43
CA SER A 78 -6.05 -17.36 8.18
C SER A 78 -5.07 -18.44 8.59
#